data_AF-A0A9P5W2L0-F1
#
_entry.id   AF-A0A9P5W2L0-F1
#
_cell.length_a   1.000
_cell.length_b   1.000
_cell.length_c   1.000
_cell.angle_alpha   90.00
_cell.angle_beta   90.00
_cell.angle_gamma   90.00
#
_symmetry.space_group_name_H-M   'P 1'
#
loop_
_entity.id
_entity.type
_entity.pdbx_description
1 polymer ?
#
loop_
_entity_poly.entity_id
_entity_poly.type
_entity_poly.pdbx_seq_one_letter_code
_entity_poly.pdbx_strand_id
1 'polypeptide(L)'
;MKKVPPGTNGGVSSLGLGASLAGGLLIGVTAATSVLIQLALESSFSWQSGKGVDTFLSKLNPGFFMALIVAGSGAGFFGSLLDSILGATVQKSNYSTKKKMITYKAPEQGDEVKTISGLDILDNHQVNFFSSLIISLATGYLSMKALW
;
A
#
# COMPACT_ATOMS: atom_id res chain seq x y z
N MET A 1 16.93 -13.78 -5.19
CA MET A 1 15.49 -13.87 -5.56
C MET A 1 15.32 -14.98 -6.59
N LYS A 2 14.42 -15.94 -6.35
CA LYS A 2 14.13 -17.04 -7.28
C LYS A 2 13.00 -16.59 -8.23
N LYS A 3 13.13 -16.85 -9.52
CA LYS A 3 12.03 -16.60 -10.46
C LYS A 3 10.88 -17.55 -10.14
N VAL A 4 9.68 -17.00 -9.97
CA VAL A 4 8.45 -17.76 -9.72
C VAL A 4 7.47 -17.54 -10.88
N PRO A 5 6.56 -18.49 -11.14
CA PRO A 5 5.52 -18.31 -12.14
C PRO A 5 4.62 -17.10 -11.83
N PRO A 6 4.06 -16.43 -12.85
CA PRO A 6 3.06 -15.38 -12.66
C PRO A 6 1.88 -15.87 -11.81
N GLY A 7 1.39 -15.02 -10.89
CA GLY A 7 0.29 -15.35 -9.99
C GLY A 7 0.70 -16.13 -8.72
N THR A 8 1.99 -16.35 -8.49
CA THR A 8 2.48 -16.91 -7.22
C THR A 8 2.27 -15.89 -6.09
N ASN A 9 1.72 -16.33 -4.96
CA ASN A 9 1.54 -15.47 -3.80
C ASN A 9 2.90 -14.93 -3.34
N GLY A 10 2.95 -13.61 -3.11
CA GLY A 10 4.19 -12.91 -2.76
C GLY A 10 5.20 -12.72 -3.90
N GLY A 11 4.79 -12.96 -5.15
CA GLY A 11 5.62 -12.63 -6.32
C GLY A 11 5.77 -11.12 -6.51
N VAL A 12 7.02 -10.66 -6.60
CA VAL A 12 7.35 -9.25 -6.88
C VAL A 12 7.73 -9.05 -8.36
N SER A 13 7.27 -7.95 -8.95
CA SER A 13 7.61 -7.54 -10.32
C SER A 13 7.91 -6.05 -10.37
N SER A 14 8.73 -5.61 -11.34
CA SER A 14 9.05 -4.20 -11.53
C SER A 14 7.79 -3.37 -11.84
N LEU A 15 6.89 -3.92 -12.67
CA LEU A 15 5.59 -3.31 -12.96
C LEU A 15 4.74 -3.19 -11.69
N GLY A 16 4.70 -4.24 -10.86
CA GLY A 16 3.96 -4.24 -9.59
C GLY A 16 4.49 -3.19 -8.62
N LEU A 17 5.82 -3.11 -8.43
CA LEU A 17 6.43 -2.09 -7.58
C LEU A 17 6.18 -0.67 -8.09
N GLY A 18 6.26 -0.46 -9.40
CA GLY A 18 5.91 0.82 -10.04
C GLY A 18 4.44 1.19 -9.82
N ALA A 19 3.54 0.21 -9.96
CA ALA A 19 2.12 0.41 -9.68
C ALA A 19 1.86 0.73 -8.20
N SER A 20 2.56 0.07 -7.27
CA SER A 20 2.45 0.37 -5.83
C SER A 20 2.96 1.77 -5.48
N LEU A 21 4.07 2.21 -6.09
CA LEU A 21 4.56 3.58 -5.94
C LEU A 21 3.56 4.60 -6.49
N ALA A 22 3.01 4.37 -7.69
CA ALA A 22 2.02 5.24 -8.30
C ALA A 22 0.73 5.32 -7.46
N GLY A 23 0.27 4.17 -6.94
CA GLY A 23 -0.87 4.12 -6.02
C GLY A 23 -0.60 4.87 -4.72
N GLY A 24 0.57 4.67 -4.11
CA GLY A 24 0.99 5.41 -2.91
C GLY A 24 1.08 6.92 -3.14
N LEU A 25 1.61 7.34 -4.29
CA LEU A 25 1.65 8.75 -4.70
C LEU A 25 0.23 9.32 -4.81
N LEU A 26 -0.68 8.59 -5.46
CA LEU A 26 -2.09 9.00 -5.60
C LEU A 26 -2.74 9.20 -4.23
N ILE A 27 -2.50 8.29 -3.28
CA ILE A 27 -3.00 8.41 -1.90
C ILE A 27 -2.41 9.64 -1.20
N GLY A 28 -1.10 9.88 -1.34
CA GLY A 28 -0.43 11.06 -0.79
C GLY A 28 -0.96 12.38 -1.35
N VAL A 29 -1.19 12.46 -2.67
CA VAL A 29 -1.80 13.63 -3.33
C VAL A 29 -3.25 13.83 -2.89
N THR A 30 -4.01 12.73 -2.77
CA THR A 30 -5.40 12.81 -2.27
C THR A 30 -5.41 13.36 -0.85
N ALA A 31 -4.54 12.87 0.04
CA ALA A 31 -4.42 13.36 1.41
C ALA A 31 -4.03 14.85 1.46
N ALA A 32 -3.03 15.26 0.67
CA ALA A 32 -2.64 16.66 0.53
C ALA A 32 -3.81 17.54 0.07
N THR A 33 -4.58 17.06 -0.91
CA THR A 33 -5.75 17.77 -1.45
C THR A 33 -6.87 17.88 -0.42
N SER A 34 -7.13 16.81 0.34
CA SER A 34 -8.11 16.84 1.44
C SER A 34 -7.75 17.88 2.50
N VAL A 35 -6.47 17.97 2.88
CA VAL A 35 -6.00 19.00 3.82
C VAL A 35 -6.11 20.41 3.23
N LEU A 36 -5.78 20.60 1.94
CA LEU A 36 -5.96 21.90 1.27
C LEU A 36 -7.42 22.33 1.24
N ILE A 37 -8.35 21.42 0.96
CA ILE A 37 -9.79 21.69 0.99
C ILE A 37 -10.23 22.08 2.41
N GLN A 38 -9.76 21.36 3.43
CA GLN A 38 -10.04 21.67 4.83
C GLN A 38 -9.56 23.09 5.20
N LEU A 39 -8.32 23.44 4.84
CA LEU A 39 -7.77 24.78 5.07
C LEU A 39 -8.55 25.86 4.33
N ALA A 40 -8.95 25.61 3.08
CA ALA A 40 -9.75 26.53 2.28
C ALA A 40 -11.13 26.79 2.92
N LEU A 41 -11.80 25.75 3.40
CA LEU A 41 -13.08 25.85 4.10
C LEU A 41 -12.96 26.65 5.40
N GLU A 42 -11.94 26.39 6.22
CA GLU A 42 -11.68 27.14 7.46
C GLU A 42 -11.37 28.63 7.18
N SER A 43 -10.58 28.90 6.15
CA SER A 43 -10.25 30.27 5.75
C SER A 43 -11.45 31.04 5.16
N SER A 44 -12.41 30.33 4.56
CA SER A 44 -13.64 30.94 4.04
C SER A 44 -14.52 31.48 5.17
N PHE A 45 -14.55 30.81 6.32
CA PHE A 45 -15.21 31.35 7.52
C PHE A 45 -14.50 32.62 8.05
N SER A 46 -13.16 32.64 7.96
CA SER A 46 -12.35 33.79 8.38
C SER A 46 -12.37 34.96 7.36
N TRP A 47 -12.77 34.70 6.12
CA TRP A 47 -12.96 35.71 5.07
C TRP A 47 -14.03 36.73 5.44
N GLN A 48 -15.07 36.30 6.15
CA GLN A 48 -16.13 37.17 6.64
C GLN A 48 -15.62 38.21 7.66
N SER A 49 -14.44 37.99 8.24
CA SER A 49 -13.74 38.92 9.15
C SER A 49 -12.62 39.73 8.46
N GLY A 50 -12.46 39.62 7.14
CA GLY A 50 -11.47 40.37 6.34
C GLY A 50 -10.03 39.84 6.39
N LYS A 51 -9.77 38.68 7.05
CA LYS A 51 -8.42 38.09 7.21
C LYS A 51 -8.26 36.70 6.57
N GLY A 52 -9.16 36.32 5.68
CA GLY A 52 -9.21 34.97 5.10
C GLY A 52 -7.94 34.56 4.34
N VAL A 53 -7.43 35.45 3.47
CA VAL A 53 -6.22 35.19 2.65
C VAL A 53 -4.99 34.99 3.53
N ASP A 54 -4.72 35.92 4.46
CA ASP A 54 -3.53 35.88 5.29
C ASP A 54 -3.52 34.64 6.20
N THR A 55 -4.69 34.27 6.73
CA THR A 55 -4.86 33.06 7.54
C THR A 55 -4.59 31.81 6.71
N PHE A 56 -5.09 31.75 5.47
CA PHE A 56 -4.85 30.62 4.57
C PHE A 56 -3.35 30.48 4.24
N LEU A 57 -2.72 31.55 3.78
CA LEU A 57 -1.31 31.53 3.36
C LEU A 57 -0.38 31.20 4.54
N SER A 58 -0.67 31.69 5.74
CA SER A 58 0.13 31.40 6.94
C SER A 58 0.08 29.92 7.36
N LYS A 59 -0.99 29.18 7.00
CA LYS A 59 -1.16 27.76 7.30
C LYS A 59 -0.59 26.85 6.21
N LEU A 60 -0.23 27.37 5.03
CA LEU A 60 0.39 26.57 3.99
C LEU A 60 1.83 26.21 4.37
N ASN A 61 2.10 24.93 4.56
CA ASN A 61 3.43 24.40 4.82
C ASN A 61 3.84 23.44 3.69
N PRO A 62 4.66 23.87 2.71
CA PRO A 62 5.12 23.01 1.62
C PRO A 62 5.84 21.74 2.09
N GLY A 63 6.59 21.83 3.20
CA GLY A 63 7.27 20.68 3.80
C GLY A 63 6.29 19.62 4.28
N PHE A 64 5.18 20.03 4.90
CA PHE A 64 4.12 19.12 5.32
C PHE A 64 3.45 18.41 4.13
N PHE A 65 3.10 19.14 3.07
CA PHE A 65 2.50 18.54 1.88
C PHE A 65 3.45 17.57 1.17
N MET A 66 4.73 17.93 1.08
CA MET A 66 5.75 17.03 0.53
C MET A 66 5.90 15.77 1.39
N ALA A 67 5.86 15.91 2.72
CA ALA A 67 5.90 14.78 3.64
C ALA A 67 4.70 13.84 3.44
N LEU A 68 3.48 14.35 3.18
CA LEU A 68 2.32 13.51 2.87
C LEU A 68 2.51 12.70 1.58
N ILE A 69 3.05 13.32 0.53
CA ILE A 69 3.28 12.64 -0.76
C ILE A 69 4.37 11.57 -0.62
N VAL A 70 5.47 11.90 0.06
CA VAL A 70 6.57 10.96 0.30
C VAL A 70 6.12 9.83 1.21
N ALA A 71 5.36 10.12 2.27
CA ALA A 71 4.82 9.11 3.18
C ALA A 71 3.84 8.19 2.45
N GLY A 72 2.93 8.72 1.64
CA GLY A 72 2.00 7.91 0.83
C GLY A 72 2.72 7.01 -0.17
N SER A 73 3.67 7.56 -0.92
CA SER A 73 4.48 6.80 -1.89
C SER A 73 5.31 5.72 -1.21
N GLY A 74 5.95 6.05 -0.09
CA GLY A 74 6.73 5.12 0.72
C GLY A 74 5.85 4.01 1.32
N ALA A 75 4.71 4.35 1.91
CA ALA A 75 3.77 3.39 2.46
C ALA A 75 3.25 2.42 1.39
N GLY A 76 2.93 2.91 0.18
CA GLY A 76 2.54 2.06 -0.94
C GLY A 76 3.63 1.09 -1.37
N PHE A 77 4.87 1.56 -1.49
CA PHE A 77 6.03 0.74 -1.87
C PHE A 77 6.40 -0.30 -0.80
N PHE A 78 6.60 0.14 0.45
CA PHE A 78 6.97 -0.76 1.53
C PHE A 78 5.82 -1.69 1.91
N GLY A 79 4.57 -1.25 1.76
CA GLY A 79 3.41 -2.09 1.99
C GLY A 79 3.27 -3.22 0.99
N SER A 80 3.51 -2.97 -0.30
CA SER A 80 3.48 -4.08 -1.28
C SER A 80 4.63 -5.06 -1.09
N LEU A 81 5.79 -4.60 -0.59
CA LEU A 81 6.90 -5.47 -0.21
C LEU A 81 6.55 -6.33 1.02
N LEU A 82 5.99 -5.72 2.07
CA LEU A 82 5.59 -6.44 3.27
C LEU A 82 4.50 -7.48 2.97
N ASP A 83 3.48 -7.07 2.20
CA ASP A 83 2.44 -7.97 1.72
C ASP A 83 3.02 -9.12 0.91
N SER A 84 4.01 -8.84 0.05
CA SER A 84 4.68 -9.88 -0.73
C SER A 84 5.48 -10.85 0.14
N ILE A 85 6.18 -10.36 1.16
CA ILE A 85 6.94 -11.21 2.09
C ILE A 85 6.00 -12.10 2.89
N LEU A 86 4.90 -11.53 3.41
CA LEU A 86 3.89 -12.29 4.12
C LEU A 86 3.23 -13.30 3.17
N GLY A 87 2.80 -12.89 1.99
CA GLY A 87 2.20 -13.78 0.99
C GLY A 87 3.11 -14.95 0.60
N ALA A 88 4.41 -14.71 0.41
CA ALA A 88 5.37 -15.76 0.08
C ALA A 88 5.62 -16.76 1.23
N THR A 89 5.41 -16.34 2.47
CA THR A 89 5.75 -17.12 3.67
C THR A 89 4.53 -17.82 4.29
N VAL A 90 3.41 -17.11 4.44
CA VAL A 90 2.22 -17.59 5.18
C VAL A 90 1.07 -18.03 4.29
N GLN A 91 1.16 -17.87 2.96
CA GLN A 91 0.13 -18.32 2.01
C GLN A 91 0.64 -19.42 1.09
N LYS A 92 -0.10 -20.52 1.05
CA LYS A 92 0.22 -21.65 0.17
C LYS A 92 -0.05 -21.30 -1.28
N SER A 93 0.96 -21.47 -2.14
CA SER A 93 0.81 -21.42 -3.60
C SER A 93 1.03 -22.81 -4.18
N ASN A 94 0.01 -23.33 -4.89
CA ASN A 94 0.12 -24.59 -5.61
C ASN A 94 0.18 -24.35 -7.12
N TYR A 95 1.02 -25.10 -7.81
CA TYR A 95 1.21 -25.01 -9.25
C TYR A 95 0.74 -26.29 -9.92
N SER A 96 -0.17 -26.17 -10.89
CA SER A 96 -0.62 -27.26 -11.74
C SER A 96 0.37 -27.46 -12.88
N THR A 97 0.97 -28.64 -12.96
CA THR A 97 1.96 -28.95 -14.01
C THR A 97 1.29 -29.12 -15.37
N LYS A 98 0.03 -29.55 -15.41
CA LYS A 98 -0.78 -29.71 -16.63
C LYS A 98 -1.24 -28.37 -17.20
N LYS A 99 -1.79 -27.48 -16.35
CA LYS A 99 -2.33 -26.17 -16.76
C LYS A 99 -1.25 -25.08 -16.82
N LYS A 100 -0.03 -25.36 -16.33
CA LYS A 100 1.12 -24.43 -16.26
C LYS A 100 0.77 -23.11 -15.57
N MET A 101 -0.05 -23.18 -14.52
CA MET A 101 -0.54 -22.02 -13.79
C MET A 101 -0.75 -22.34 -12.31
N ILE A 102 -0.82 -21.29 -11.49
CA ILE A 102 -1.16 -21.39 -10.08
C ILE A 102 -2.62 -21.81 -9.95
N THR A 103 -2.89 -22.81 -9.12
CA THR A 103 -4.23 -23.34 -8.86
C THR A 103 -4.50 -23.44 -7.37
N TYR A 104 -5.74 -23.12 -6.99
CA TYR A 104 -6.26 -23.34 -5.63
C TYR A 104 -7.18 -24.56 -5.58
N LYS A 105 -7.41 -25.22 -6.73
CA LYS A 105 -8.28 -26.37 -6.87
C LYS A 105 -7.52 -27.67 -6.57
N ALA A 106 -8.24 -28.67 -6.10
CA ALA A 106 -7.73 -30.02 -5.92
C ALA A 106 -7.19 -30.58 -7.26
N PRO A 107 -6.21 -31.51 -7.22
CA PRO A 107 -5.69 -32.15 -8.43
C PRO A 107 -6.82 -32.83 -9.21
N GLU A 108 -6.95 -32.51 -10.50
CA GLU A 108 -7.81 -33.24 -11.42
C GLU A 108 -7.08 -34.54 -11.87
N GLN A 109 -7.82 -35.55 -12.36
CA GLN A 109 -7.20 -36.80 -12.83
C GLN A 109 -6.09 -36.51 -13.87
N GLY A 110 -4.89 -36.99 -13.58
CA GLY A 110 -3.69 -36.79 -14.40
C GLY A 110 -3.03 -35.41 -14.28
N ASP A 111 -3.43 -34.56 -13.33
CA ASP A 111 -2.72 -33.32 -13.00
C ASP A 111 -1.85 -33.50 -11.76
N GLU A 112 -0.57 -33.19 -11.89
CA GLU A 112 0.36 -33.16 -10.76
C GLU A 112 0.37 -31.74 -10.19
N VAL A 113 -0.09 -31.58 -8.95
CA VAL A 113 -0.12 -30.28 -8.26
C VAL A 113 1.03 -30.22 -7.26
N LYS A 114 1.95 -29.27 -7.47
CA LYS A 114 3.13 -29.06 -6.61
C LYS A 114 2.96 -27.82 -5.76
N THR A 115 3.17 -27.92 -4.46
CA THR A 115 3.29 -26.74 -3.61
C THR A 115 4.63 -26.06 -3.88
N ILE A 116 4.60 -24.79 -4.29
CA ILE A 116 5.77 -24.04 -4.72
C ILE A 116 6.23 -22.98 -3.70
N SER A 117 5.34 -22.49 -2.84
CA SER A 117 5.68 -21.53 -1.78
C SER A 117 4.67 -21.52 -0.65
N GLY A 118 5.13 -20.99 0.48
CA GLY A 118 4.35 -20.63 1.67
C GLY A 118 3.78 -21.79 2.48
N LEU A 119 3.23 -21.42 3.63
CA LEU A 119 2.50 -22.30 4.55
C LEU A 119 1.00 -22.07 4.38
N ASP A 120 0.17 -23.03 4.80
CA ASP A 120 -1.29 -22.90 4.75
C ASP A 120 -1.80 -22.30 6.08
N ILE A 121 -1.33 -21.09 6.41
CA ILE A 121 -1.63 -20.45 7.70
C ILE A 121 -2.69 -19.38 7.53
N LEU A 122 -2.49 -18.46 6.58
CA LEU A 122 -3.38 -17.31 6.36
C LEU A 122 -3.85 -17.24 4.91
N ASP A 123 -5.06 -16.70 4.72
CA ASP A 123 -5.61 -16.43 3.40
C ASP A 123 -5.19 -15.05 2.84
N ASN A 124 -5.65 -14.73 1.62
CA ASN A 124 -5.32 -13.45 0.96
C ASN A 124 -5.93 -12.22 1.64
N HIS A 125 -7.09 -12.34 2.25
CA HIS A 125 -7.71 -11.22 2.92
C HIS A 125 -7.04 -10.92 4.27
N GLN A 126 -6.67 -11.97 5.00
CA GLN A 126 -5.95 -11.89 6.27
C GLN A 126 -4.55 -11.30 6.10
N VAL A 127 -3.80 -11.75 5.09
CA VAL A 127 -2.46 -11.19 4.82
C VAL A 127 -2.55 -9.72 4.45
N ASN A 128 -3.44 -9.35 3.53
CA ASN A 128 -3.69 -7.94 3.17
C ASN A 128 -4.08 -7.09 4.39
N PHE A 129 -4.90 -7.65 5.30
CA PHE A 129 -5.30 -6.96 6.53
C PHE A 129 -4.09 -6.70 7.44
N PHE A 130 -3.29 -7.74 7.74
CA PHE A 130 -2.13 -7.58 8.61
C PHE A 130 -1.03 -6.71 7.99
N SER A 131 -0.76 -6.86 6.69
CA SER A 131 0.22 -6.04 5.98
C SER A 131 -0.18 -4.57 6.01
N SER A 132 -1.45 -4.27 5.72
CA SER A 132 -2.00 -2.91 5.79
C SER A 132 -1.99 -2.33 7.20
N LEU A 133 -2.35 -3.13 8.21
CA LEU A 133 -2.34 -2.72 9.62
C LEU A 133 -0.93 -2.34 10.08
N ILE A 134 0.06 -3.17 9.79
CA ILE A 134 1.46 -2.92 10.17
C ILE A 134 1.97 -1.63 9.52
N ILE A 135 1.74 -1.45 8.22
CA ILE A 135 2.19 -0.24 7.51
C ILE A 135 1.44 1.00 7.98
N SER A 136 0.14 0.90 8.25
CA SER A 136 -0.65 2.02 8.76
C SER A 136 -0.12 2.47 10.13
N LEU A 137 0.11 1.53 11.06
CA LEU A 137 0.68 1.83 12.37
C LEU A 137 2.11 2.39 12.27
N ALA A 138 2.95 1.81 11.42
CA ALA A 138 4.32 2.29 11.22
C ALA A 138 4.34 3.71 10.64
N THR A 139 3.50 3.99 9.64
CA THR A 139 3.37 5.31 9.02
C THR A 139 2.85 6.33 10.03
N GLY A 140 1.83 5.97 10.82
CA GLY A 140 1.30 6.80 11.89
C GLY A 140 2.34 7.09 12.98
N TYR A 141 3.10 6.09 13.40
CA TYR A 141 4.19 6.24 14.37
C TYR A 141 5.30 7.18 13.87
N LEU A 142 5.74 7.01 12.63
CA LEU A 142 6.73 7.88 12.00
C LEU A 142 6.22 9.32 11.87
N SER A 143 4.95 9.49 11.51
CA SER A 143 4.31 10.81 11.44
C SER A 143 4.36 11.54 12.79
N MET A 144 4.04 10.86 13.89
CA MET A 144 4.11 11.45 15.23
C MET A 144 5.53 11.90 15.62
N LYS A 145 6.56 11.19 15.16
CA LYS A 145 7.97 11.55 15.41
C LYS A 145 8.53 12.60 14.47
N ALA A 146 7.93 12.78 13.30
CA ALA A 146 8.38 13.77 12.32
C ALA A 146 7.71 15.14 12.52
N LEU A 147 6.55 15.17 13.18
CA LEU A 147 5.76 16.38 13.43
C LEU A 147 6.03 17.03 14.81
N TRP A 148 6.93 16.47 15.62
CA TRP A 148 7.40 16.97 16.92
C TRP A 148 8.93 16.93 16.99
#